data_AF-F3UDA9-F1
#
_entry.id   AF-F3UDA9-F1
#
_cell.length_a   1.000
_cell.length_b   1.000
_cell.length_c   1.000
_cell.angle_alpha   90.00
_cell.angle_beta   90.00
_cell.angle_gamma   90.00
#
_symmetry.space_group_name_H-M   'P 1'
#
loop_
_entity.id
_entity.type
_entity.pdbx_description
1 polymer ?
#
loop_
_entity_poly.entity_id
_entity_poly.type
_entity_poly.pdbx_seq_one_letter_code
_entity_poly.pdbx_strand_id
1 'polypeptide(L)'
;MSSLDRYKPINIPDKFNRPVQTKSFPIGYEELHLSFYDVDLVKDLIDFWGLLYREPKKDSELKYIDLFRDRNFQDEDHRKNAIKKATRQEARQPFFDELTTKPLKKMSENVRWVAEMLVQTGYAQFVL
;
A
#
# COMPACT_ATOMS: atom_id res chain seq x y z
N MET A 1 -29.59 -14.69 -14.30
CA MET A 1 -28.36 -14.02 -13.84
C MET A 1 -27.41 -15.10 -13.37
N SER A 2 -26.24 -15.18 -13.99
CA SER A 2 -25.22 -16.19 -13.70
C SER A 2 -24.63 -15.94 -12.30
N SER A 3 -24.18 -16.98 -11.59
CA SER A 3 -23.48 -16.82 -10.29
C SER A 3 -22.20 -15.97 -10.42
N LEU A 4 -21.64 -15.82 -11.62
CA LEU A 4 -20.50 -14.95 -11.95
C LEU A 4 -20.83 -13.46 -11.89
N ASP A 5 -22.09 -13.06 -12.08
CA ASP A 5 -22.49 -11.65 -12.05
C ASP A 5 -22.55 -11.07 -10.63
N ARG A 6 -22.60 -11.93 -9.60
CA ARG A 6 -22.65 -11.52 -8.18
C ARG A 6 -21.30 -11.06 -7.62
N TYR A 7 -20.20 -11.30 -8.32
CA TYR A 7 -18.83 -11.04 -7.86
C TYR A 7 -18.04 -10.12 -8.78
N LYS A 8 -18.70 -9.27 -9.58
CA LYS A 8 -17.97 -8.12 -10.17
C LYS A 8 -17.56 -7.22 -9.02
N PRO A 9 -16.26 -7.08 -8.69
CA PRO A 9 -15.84 -6.20 -7.61
C PRO A 9 -16.27 -4.79 -7.99
N ILE A 10 -17.15 -4.20 -7.18
CA ILE A 10 -17.62 -2.84 -7.40
C ILE A 10 -16.40 -1.92 -7.22
N ASN A 11 -15.97 -1.27 -8.31
CA ASN A 11 -15.00 -0.16 -8.34
C ASN A 11 -13.58 -0.44 -7.80
N ILE A 12 -12.95 -1.57 -8.12
CA ILE A 12 -11.50 -1.72 -7.92
C ILE A 12 -10.77 -1.18 -9.16
N PRO A 13 -9.90 -0.14 -9.04
CA PRO A 13 -9.08 0.32 -10.15
C PRO A 13 -8.27 -0.83 -10.77
N ASP A 14 -8.19 -0.90 -12.10
CA ASP A 14 -7.50 -2.00 -12.82
C ASP A 14 -6.05 -2.20 -12.35
N LYS A 15 -5.36 -1.12 -11.98
CA LYS A 15 -3.99 -1.17 -11.43
C LYS A 15 -3.87 -2.00 -10.14
N PHE A 16 -4.98 -2.21 -9.44
CA PHE A 16 -5.05 -3.01 -8.22
C PHE A 16 -5.64 -4.41 -8.43
N ASN A 17 -6.14 -4.71 -9.63
CA ASN A 17 -6.81 -5.95 -9.96
C ASN A 17 -5.79 -7.04 -10.36
N ARG A 18 -5.00 -7.51 -9.40
CA ARG A 18 -4.06 -8.62 -9.59
C ARG A 18 -4.61 -9.90 -8.97
N PRO A 19 -4.59 -11.04 -9.70
CA PRO A 19 -5.04 -12.31 -9.14
C PRO A 19 -4.12 -12.74 -7.99
N VAL A 20 -4.72 -13.28 -6.93
CA VAL A 20 -3.98 -13.92 -5.84
C VAL A 20 -3.30 -15.18 -6.40
N GLN A 21 -1.98 -15.23 -6.33
CA GLN A 21 -1.16 -16.38 -6.71
C GLN A 21 -1.14 -17.38 -5.55
N THR A 22 -1.49 -18.63 -5.82
CA THR A 22 -1.47 -19.73 -4.83
C THR A 22 -0.07 -20.30 -4.59
N LYS A 23 0.96 -19.44 -4.60
CA LYS A 23 2.34 -19.88 -4.37
C LYS A 23 2.55 -20.16 -2.88
N SER A 24 3.04 -21.35 -2.57
CA SER A 24 3.55 -21.65 -1.23
C SER A 24 4.83 -20.85 -0.98
N PHE A 25 4.97 -20.29 0.22
CA PHE A 25 6.22 -19.64 0.59
C PHE A 25 7.35 -20.67 0.75
N PRO A 26 8.57 -20.35 0.29
CA PRO A 26 9.71 -21.25 0.46
C PRO A 26 10.05 -21.43 1.95
N ILE A 27 10.71 -22.54 2.29
CA ILE A 27 11.22 -22.76 3.65
C ILE A 27 12.21 -21.63 3.99
N GLY A 28 12.07 -21.02 5.17
CA GLY A 28 12.94 -19.94 5.62
C GLY A 28 12.63 -18.56 5.02
N TYR A 29 11.49 -18.37 4.34
CA TYR A 29 11.10 -17.09 3.74
C TYR A 29 11.07 -15.92 4.75
N GLU A 30 10.89 -16.21 6.04
CA GLU A 30 10.90 -15.21 7.12
C GLU A 30 12.25 -14.47 7.23
N GLU A 31 13.34 -15.07 6.75
CA GLU A 31 14.67 -14.46 6.70
C GLU A 31 14.84 -13.48 5.53
N LEU A 32 13.93 -13.50 4.56
CA LEU A 32 14.04 -12.76 3.31
C LEU A 32 13.49 -11.34 3.43
N HIS A 33 13.99 -10.45 2.58
CA HIS A 33 13.49 -9.10 2.36
C HIS A 33 12.46 -9.07 1.22
N LEU A 34 11.77 -7.95 1.08
CA LEU A 34 10.91 -7.69 -0.08
C LEU A 34 11.64 -6.86 -1.13
N SER A 35 11.47 -7.28 -2.39
CA SER A 35 11.75 -6.46 -3.56
C SER A 35 10.43 -6.11 -4.22
N PHE A 36 10.18 -4.81 -4.42
CA PHE A 36 8.95 -4.30 -5.02
C PHE A 36 9.17 -3.97 -6.48
N TYR A 37 8.16 -4.25 -7.31
CA TYR A 37 8.17 -3.79 -8.71
C TYR A 37 7.96 -2.27 -8.79
N ASP A 38 7.04 -1.75 -7.98
CA ASP A 38 6.72 -0.32 -7.87
C ASP A 38 6.25 -0.06 -6.43
N VAL A 39 7.11 0.61 -5.65
CA VAL A 39 6.83 0.88 -4.23
C VAL A 39 5.74 1.93 -4.04
N ASP A 40 5.59 2.88 -4.97
CA ASP A 40 4.58 3.92 -4.88
C ASP A 40 3.19 3.34 -5.19
N LEU A 41 3.11 2.40 -6.15
CA LEU A 41 1.91 1.60 -6.37
C LEU A 41 1.51 0.80 -5.12
N VAL A 42 2.48 0.23 -4.40
CA VAL A 42 2.22 -0.50 -3.15
C VAL A 42 1.70 0.43 -2.05
N LYS A 43 2.28 1.62 -1.88
CA LYS A 43 1.76 2.61 -0.92
C LYS A 43 0.35 3.05 -1.26
N ASP A 44 0.05 3.18 -2.55
CA ASP A 44 -1.27 3.50 -3.06
C ASP A 44 -2.29 2.38 -2.80
N LEU A 45 -1.89 1.12 -2.99
CA LEU A 45 -2.70 -0.05 -2.70
C LEU A 45 -3.03 -0.13 -1.20
N ILE A 46 -2.01 0.03 -0.34
CA ILE A 46 -2.15 0.02 1.11
C ILE A 46 -3.11 1.12 1.57
N ASP A 47 -3.01 2.33 1.00
CA ASP A 47 -3.94 3.42 1.33
C ASP A 47 -5.36 3.14 0.82
N PHE A 48 -5.51 2.63 -0.41
CA PHE A 48 -6.81 2.32 -1.02
C PHE A 48 -7.57 1.22 -0.27
N TRP A 49 -6.88 0.16 0.17
CA TRP A 49 -7.47 -0.92 0.97
C TRP A 49 -7.54 -0.63 2.47
N GLY A 50 -7.06 0.53 2.91
CA GLY A 50 -7.07 0.90 4.34
C GLY A 50 -6.16 0.04 5.22
N LEU A 51 -5.16 -0.62 4.63
CA LEU A 51 -4.21 -1.46 5.34
C LEU A 51 -3.26 -0.62 6.21
N LEU A 52 -2.72 -1.24 7.25
CA LEU A 52 -1.73 -0.63 8.16
C LEU A 52 -2.19 0.75 8.65
N TYR A 53 -3.46 0.86 9.06
CA TYR A 53 -4.04 2.13 9.45
C TYR A 53 -3.25 2.76 10.59
N ARG A 54 -2.94 4.04 10.43
CA ARG A 54 -2.39 4.90 11.47
C ARG A 54 -2.95 6.29 11.30
N GLU A 55 -3.49 6.81 12.39
CA GLU A 55 -4.05 8.15 12.39
C GLU A 55 -2.94 9.19 12.14
N PRO A 56 -3.13 10.11 11.18
CA PRO A 56 -2.19 11.19 10.97
C PRO A 56 -2.09 12.13 12.17
N LYS A 57 -0.91 12.71 12.38
CA LYS A 57 -0.73 13.72 13.43
C LYS A 57 -1.59 14.95 13.12
N LYS A 58 -2.08 15.61 14.17
CA LYS A 58 -2.75 16.90 14.04
C LYS A 58 -1.90 17.88 13.22
N ASP A 59 -2.54 18.64 12.35
CA ASP A 59 -1.93 19.70 11.52
C ASP A 59 -0.90 19.21 10.48
N SER A 60 -0.71 17.89 10.31
CA SER A 60 0.19 17.33 9.29
C SER A 60 -0.22 17.66 7.85
N GLU A 61 -1.49 18.00 7.62
CA GLU A 61 -1.98 18.48 6.33
C GLU A 61 -1.38 19.83 5.91
N LEU A 62 -0.99 20.70 6.87
CA LEU A 62 -0.45 22.04 6.58
C LEU A 62 0.81 21.98 5.70
N LYS A 63 1.70 21.03 6.01
CA LYS A 63 2.91 20.75 5.23
C LYS A 63 2.58 20.50 3.75
N TYR A 64 1.52 19.74 3.48
CA TYR A 64 1.12 19.38 2.12
C TYR A 64 0.29 20.45 1.44
N ILE A 65 -0.45 21.28 2.19
CA ILE A 65 -1.12 22.47 1.65
C ILE A 65 -0.10 23.40 0.98
N ASP A 66 1.02 23.65 1.66
CA ASP A 66 2.12 24.48 1.15
C ASP A 66 2.86 23.79 0.00
N LEU A 67 3.24 22.51 0.16
CA LEU A 67 3.95 21.74 -0.87
C LEU A 67 3.16 21.63 -2.18
N PHE A 68 1.83 21.58 -2.10
CA PHE A 68 0.95 21.42 -3.25
C PHE A 68 0.38 22.75 -3.75
N ARG A 69 0.79 23.90 -3.19
CA ARG A 69 0.29 25.21 -3.62
C ARG A 69 0.56 25.48 -5.11
N ASP A 70 1.73 25.09 -5.60
CA ASP A 70 2.19 25.40 -6.97
C ASP A 70 2.01 24.21 -7.94
N ARG A 71 1.33 23.14 -7.51
CA ARG A 71 1.07 21.98 -8.37
C ARG A 71 -0.24 22.16 -9.14
N ASN A 72 -0.24 21.68 -10.38
CA ASN A 72 -1.44 21.66 -11.22
C ASN A 72 -2.40 20.56 -10.74
N PHE A 73 -3.56 20.96 -10.21
CA PHE A 73 -4.69 20.08 -9.92
C PHE A 73 -5.85 20.39 -10.86
N GLN A 74 -6.64 19.38 -11.17
CA GLN A 74 -7.85 19.51 -11.98
C GLN A 74 -8.91 20.38 -11.30
N ASP A 75 -9.09 20.21 -9.98
CA ASP A 75 -10.02 20.97 -9.16
C ASP A 75 -9.59 20.98 -7.67
N GLU A 76 -10.34 21.70 -6.85
CA GLU A 76 -10.07 21.85 -5.42
C GLU A 76 -10.26 20.53 -4.64
N ASP A 77 -11.20 19.68 -5.04
CA ASP A 77 -11.48 18.40 -4.38
C ASP A 77 -10.35 17.40 -4.65
N HIS A 78 -9.83 17.37 -5.87
CA HIS A 78 -8.65 16.61 -6.25
C HIS A 78 -7.44 17.03 -5.42
N ARG A 79 -7.24 18.35 -5.21
CA ARG A 79 -6.18 18.86 -4.32
C ARG A 79 -6.39 18.41 -2.87
N LYS A 80 -7.59 18.56 -2.30
CA LYS A 80 -7.91 18.12 -0.93
C LYS A 80 -7.68 16.63 -0.74
N ASN A 81 -8.09 15.81 -1.72
CA ASN A 81 -7.90 14.37 -1.68
C ASN A 81 -6.42 13.99 -1.77
N ALA A 82 -5.64 14.67 -2.60
CA ALA A 82 -4.19 14.47 -2.69
C ALA A 82 -3.48 14.82 -1.38
N ILE A 83 -3.86 15.92 -0.72
CA ILE A 83 -3.33 16.31 0.59
C ILE A 83 -3.61 15.22 1.62
N LYS A 84 -4.89 14.81 1.76
CA LYS A 84 -5.30 13.76 2.70
C LYS A 84 -4.56 12.45 2.46
N LYS A 85 -4.39 12.06 1.19
CA LYS A 85 -3.63 10.87 0.80
C LYS A 85 -2.16 10.97 1.24
N ALA A 86 -1.50 12.08 0.92
CA ALA A 86 -0.09 12.28 1.27
C ALA A 86 0.13 12.25 2.80
N THR A 87 -0.74 12.92 3.54
CA THR A 87 -0.77 12.91 5.01
C THR A 87 -0.97 11.51 5.59
N ARG A 88 -1.90 10.73 5.03
CA ARG A 88 -2.13 9.34 5.43
C ARG A 88 -0.96 8.41 5.10
N GLN A 89 -0.28 8.61 3.96
CA GLN A 89 0.91 7.84 3.62
C GLN A 89 2.09 8.19 4.53
N GLU A 90 2.29 9.47 4.87
CA GLU A 90 3.33 9.89 5.82
C GLU A 90 3.11 9.29 7.21
N ALA A 91 1.87 9.25 7.70
CA ALA A 91 1.55 8.61 8.96
C ALA A 91 1.96 7.12 9.00
N ARG A 92 1.90 6.44 7.84
CA ARG A 92 2.28 5.04 7.66
C ARG A 92 3.75 4.82 7.35
N GLN A 93 4.56 5.89 7.24
CA GLN A 93 5.97 5.79 6.87
C GLN A 93 6.74 4.73 7.68
N PRO A 94 6.57 4.60 9.01
CA PRO A 94 7.26 3.57 9.78
C PRO A 94 6.98 2.15 9.29
N PHE A 95 5.77 1.85 8.81
CA PHE A 95 5.45 0.54 8.25
C PHE A 95 6.05 0.34 6.86
N PHE A 96 6.12 1.40 6.04
CA PHE A 96 6.81 1.35 4.76
C PHE A 96 8.32 1.15 4.94
N ASP A 97 8.90 1.75 5.98
CA ASP A 97 10.30 1.53 6.34
C ASP A 97 10.51 0.06 6.73
N GLU A 98 9.61 -0.53 7.52
CA GLU A 98 9.67 -1.96 7.83
C GLU A 98 9.63 -2.83 6.56
N LEU A 99 8.66 -2.58 5.67
CA LEU A 99 8.49 -3.32 4.42
C LEU A 99 9.70 -3.24 3.47
N THR A 100 10.43 -2.13 3.49
CA THR A 100 11.52 -1.87 2.54
C THR A 100 12.92 -2.16 3.09
N THR A 101 13.08 -2.25 4.41
CA THR A 101 14.42 -2.34 5.04
C THR A 101 14.61 -3.56 5.93
N LYS A 102 13.53 -4.23 6.36
CA LYS A 102 13.63 -5.36 7.28
C LYS A 102 13.36 -6.70 6.59
N PRO A 103 13.97 -7.80 7.07
CA PRO A 103 13.50 -9.13 6.74
C PRO A 103 12.17 -9.41 7.46
N LEU A 104 11.36 -10.33 6.91
CA LEU A 104 9.99 -10.61 7.39
C LEU A 104 9.90 -10.91 8.89
N LYS A 105 10.85 -11.69 9.43
CA LYS A 105 10.88 -12.04 10.86
C LYS A 105 11.05 -10.85 11.80
N LYS A 106 11.62 -9.74 11.30
CA LYS A 106 11.84 -8.50 12.07
C LYS A 106 10.73 -7.47 11.88
N MET A 107 9.77 -7.73 10.99
CA MET A 107 8.58 -6.90 10.83
C MET A 107 7.58 -7.16 11.96
N SER A 108 6.85 -6.12 12.35
CA SER A 108 5.63 -6.29 13.16
C SER A 108 4.62 -7.21 12.47
N GLU A 109 3.77 -7.88 13.26
CA GLU A 109 2.84 -8.92 12.77
C GLU A 109 1.96 -8.44 11.61
N ASN A 110 1.33 -7.27 11.77
CA ASN A 110 0.48 -6.68 10.73
C ASN A 110 1.27 -6.36 9.45
N VAL A 111 2.51 -5.88 9.59
CA VAL A 111 3.36 -5.58 8.43
C VAL A 111 3.79 -6.85 7.71
N ARG A 112 4.12 -7.91 8.45
CA ARG A 112 4.43 -9.22 7.88
C ARG A 112 3.25 -9.82 7.12
N TRP A 113 2.04 -9.72 7.67
CA TRP A 113 0.84 -10.20 6.99
C TRP A 113 0.61 -9.45 5.66
N VAL A 114 0.81 -8.14 5.65
CA VAL A 114 0.75 -7.34 4.42
C VAL A 114 1.89 -7.70 3.45
N ALA A 115 3.11 -7.93 3.94
CA ALA A 115 4.24 -8.39 3.13
C ALA A 115 3.91 -9.69 2.37
N GLU A 116 3.36 -10.66 3.07
CA GLU A 116 2.92 -11.95 2.53
C GLU A 116 1.82 -11.78 1.47
N MET A 117 0.82 -10.95 1.75
CA MET A 117 -0.22 -10.59 0.77
C MET A 117 0.36 -9.95 -0.49
N LEU A 118 1.32 -9.03 -0.36
CA LEU A 118 1.96 -8.36 -1.49
C LEU A 118 2.74 -9.35 -2.37
N VAL A 119 3.38 -10.36 -1.78
CA VAL A 119 4.02 -11.44 -2.52
C VAL A 119 2.99 -12.31 -3.23
N GLN A 120 1.93 -12.73 -2.54
CA GLN A 120 0.86 -13.55 -3.12
C GLN A 120 0.14 -12.84 -4.25
N THR A 121 -0.04 -11.53 -4.18
CA THR A 121 -0.69 -10.73 -5.24
C THR A 121 0.30 -10.22 -6.29
N GLY A 122 1.59 -10.58 -6.17
CA GLY A 122 2.63 -10.25 -7.14
C GLY A 122 3.01 -8.77 -7.21
N TYR A 123 2.77 -7.98 -6.15
CA TYR A 123 3.32 -6.63 -6.02
C TYR A 123 4.76 -6.63 -5.48
N ALA A 124 5.18 -7.73 -4.88
CA ALA A 124 6.52 -7.92 -4.37
C ALA A 124 7.02 -9.35 -4.64
N GLN A 125 8.31 -9.56 -4.44
CA GLN A 125 8.96 -10.86 -4.42
C GLN A 125 9.92 -10.93 -3.23
N PHE A 126 10.16 -12.14 -2.73
CA PHE A 126 11.19 -12.35 -1.71
C PHE A 126 12.59 -12.33 -2.33
N VAL A 127 13.51 -11.66 -1.65
CA VAL A 127 14.93 -11.58 -2.01
C VAL A 127 15.81 -11.75 -0.76
N LEU A 128 17.05 -12.22 -0.95
CA LEU A 128 18.03 -12.33 0.12
C LEU A 128 18.47 -10.95 0.60
#